data_AF-A0A7J4VJN7-F1
#
_entry.id   AF-A0A7J4VJN7-F1
#
_cell.length_a   1.000
_cell.length_b   1.000
_cell.length_c   1.000
_cell.angle_alpha   90.00
_cell.angle_beta   90.00
_cell.angle_gamma   90.00
#
_symmetry.space_group_name_H-M   'P 1'
#
loop_
_entity.id
_entity.type
_entity.pdbx_description
1 polymer ?
#
loop_
_entity_poly.entity_id
_entity_poly.type
_entity_poly.pdbx_seq_one_letter_code
_entity_poly.pdbx_strand_id
1 'polypeptide(L)' 'MLSRLPDIAQEFFTAIGVSTCSHTISYGYDPLGRSISRQISGSGAETWHYDAIGRIDNHSSDLGAFQLSIWGRHSS' A
#
# COMPACT_ATOMS: atom_id res chain seq x y z
N MET A 1 -8.84 16.34 5.49
CA MET A 1 -9.23 14.91 5.56
C MET A 1 -9.14 14.38 4.14
N LEU A 2 -8.00 13.78 3.76
CA LEU A 2 -7.81 13.22 2.43
C LEU A 2 -8.50 11.85 2.42
N SER A 3 -9.75 11.78 1.96
CA SER A 3 -10.40 10.51 1.65
C SER A 3 -9.69 9.93 0.43
N ARG A 4 -8.87 8.90 0.65
CA ARG A 4 -8.27 8.14 -0.45
C ARG A 4 -9.40 7.41 -1.18
N LEU A 5 -9.77 7.93 -2.34
CA LEU A 5 -10.78 7.32 -3.21
C LEU A 5 -10.20 6.00 -3.74
N PRO A 6 -10.84 4.84 -3.50
CA PRO A 6 -10.35 3.53 -3.93
C PRO A 6 -10.33 3.35 -5.46
N ASP A 7 -10.86 4.30 -6.23
CA ASP A 7 -10.99 4.20 -7.68
C ASP A 7 -9.70 4.54 -8.45
N ILE A 8 -8.68 5.07 -7.76
CA ILE A 8 -7.44 5.49 -8.43
C ILE A 8 -6.37 4.42 -8.23
N ALA A 9 -6.14 3.62 -9.27
CA ALA A 9 -5.07 2.62 -9.32
C ALA A 9 -3.68 3.25 -9.51
N GLN A 10 -3.61 4.54 -9.88
CA GLN A 10 -2.34 5.21 -10.16
C GLN A 10 -2.39 6.71 -9.92
N GLU A 11 -1.38 7.23 -9.21
CA GLU A 11 -1.11 8.65 -9.05
C GLU A 11 0.11 9.06 -9.88
N PHE A 12 0.07 10.26 -10.46
CA PHE A 12 1.17 10.88 -11.20
C PHE A 12 1.56 12.17 -10.50
N PHE A 13 2.83 12.29 -10.12
CA PHE A 13 3.39 13.46 -9.47
C PHE A 13 4.26 14.20 -10.47
N THR A 14 3.98 15.49 -10.64
CA THR A 14 4.72 16.35 -11.55
C THR A 14 5.38 17.46 -10.74
N ALA A 15 6.67 17.69 -10.98
CA ALA A 15 7.37 18.81 -10.37
C ALA A 15 6.82 20.16 -10.87
N ILE A 16 6.87 21.20 -10.03
CA ILE A 16 6.39 22.54 -10.39
C ILE A 16 7.15 23.04 -11.62
N GLY A 17 6.43 23.51 -12.64
CA GLY A 17 7.02 24.00 -13.90
C GLY A 17 7.41 22.90 -14.90
N VAL A 18 7.19 21.63 -14.56
CA VAL A 18 7.36 20.49 -15.47
C VAL A 18 5.97 20.07 -15.97
N SER A 19 5.86 19.63 -17.23
CA SER A 19 4.60 19.20 -17.84
C SER A 19 4.45 17.68 -17.95
N THR A 20 5.50 16.93 -17.61
CA THR A 20 5.54 15.48 -17.66
C THR A 20 5.57 14.89 -16.25
N CYS A 21 4.98 13.70 -16.10
CA CYS A 21 5.03 12.99 -14.82
C CYS A 21 6.49 12.72 -14.41
N SER A 22 6.82 13.11 -13.18
CA SER A 22 8.12 12.90 -12.56
C SER A 22 8.16 11.58 -11.77
N HIS A 23 7.08 11.25 -11.05
CA HIS A 23 6.99 10.02 -10.27
C HIS A 23 5.59 9.42 -10.32
N THR A 24 5.52 8.10 -10.30
CA THR A 24 4.25 7.37 -10.24
C THR A 24 4.12 6.61 -8.94
N ILE A 25 2.89 6.49 -8.47
CA ILE A 25 2.53 5.52 -7.44
C ILE A 25 1.40 4.66 -7.99
N SER A 26 1.60 3.35 -8.02
CA SER A 26 0.57 2.39 -8.43
C SER A 26 0.03 1.64 -7.21
N TYR A 27 -1.26 1.33 -7.23
CA TYR A 27 -1.94 0.60 -6.17
C TYR A 27 -2.70 -0.60 -6.71
N GLY A 28 -2.64 -1.71 -5.98
CA GLY A 28 -3.54 -2.84 -6.15
C GLY A 28 -4.54 -2.89 -5.02
N TYR A 29 -5.78 -3.29 -5.33
CA TYR A 29 -6.87 -3.43 -4.37
C TYR A 29 -7.48 -4.83 -4.44
N ASP A 30 -7.99 -5.30 -3.31
CA ASP A 30 -8.83 -6.50 -3.25
C ASP A 30 -10.31 -6.16 -3.60
N PRO A 31 -11.19 -7.16 -3.73
CA PRO A 31 -12.62 -6.92 -4.05
C PRO A 31 -13.38 -6.10 -3.01
N LEU A 32 -12.84 -5.90 -1.81
CA LEU A 32 -13.41 -5.06 -0.76
C LEU A 32 -12.88 -3.62 -0.83
N GLY A 33 -12.03 -3.30 -1.81
CA GLY A 33 -11.43 -1.98 -2.00
C GLY A 33 -10.25 -1.69 -1.07
N ARG A 34 -9.68 -2.70 -0.39
CA ARG A 34 -8.53 -2.53 0.50
C ARG A 34 -7.24 -2.65 -0.32
N SER A 35 -6.24 -1.82 -0.03
CA SER A 35 -4.98 -1.81 -0.78
C SER A 35 -4.12 -3.01 -0.42
N ILE A 36 -3.87 -3.90 -1.37
CA ILE A 36 -3.01 -5.09 -1.20
C ILE A 36 -1.60 -4.88 -1.75
N SER A 37 -1.40 -3.84 -2.56
CA SER A 37 -0.07 -3.46 -3.03
C SER A 37 0.05 -1.96 -3.27
N ARG A 38 1.28 -1.47 -3.13
CA ARG A 38 1.73 -0.13 -3.51
C ARG A 38 3.10 -0.23 -4.13
N GLN A 39 3.33 0.51 -5.22
CA GLN A 39 4.64 0.64 -5.82
C GLN A 39 4.92 2.09 -6.18
N ILE A 40 5.98 2.66 -5.61
CA ILE A 40 6.47 4.00 -5.93
C ILE A 40 7.56 3.84 -6.98
N SER A 41 7.56 4.68 -8.01
CA SER A 41 8.60 4.67 -9.03
C SER A 41 9.99 4.83 -8.38
N GLY A 42 10.85 3.82 -8.53
CA GLY A 42 12.21 3.82 -7.98
C GLY A 42 12.34 3.25 -6.55
N SER A 43 11.26 2.81 -5.91
CA SER A 43 11.31 1.98 -4.69
C SER A 43 10.98 0.52 -5.02
N GLY A 44 11.18 -0.38 -4.08
CA GLY A 44 10.55 -1.70 -4.17
C GLY A 44 9.06 -1.66 -3.87
N ALA A 45 8.43 -2.80 -4.16
CA ALA A 45 7.01 -3.01 -3.93
C ALA A 45 6.71 -3.17 -2.44
N GLU A 46 5.56 -2.67 -2.03
CA GLU A 46 5.00 -2.86 -0.71
C GLU A 46 3.68 -3.64 -0.84
N THR A 47 3.48 -4.66 0.00
CA THR A 47 2.27 -5.49 -0.04
C THR A 47 1.69 -5.72 1.34
N TRP A 48 0.36 -5.82 1.39
CA TRP A 48 -0.39 -6.10 2.62
C TRP A 48 -1.29 -7.31 2.44
N HIS A 49 -1.33 -8.14 3.47
CA HIS A 49 -2.36 -9.15 3.65
C HIS A 49 -3.27 -8.73 4.79
N TYR A 50 -4.56 -9.05 4.62
CA TYR A 50 -5.57 -8.74 5.60
C TYR A 50 -6.21 -10.03 6.11
N ASP A 51 -6.39 -10.11 7.42
CA ASP A 51 -7.18 -11.15 8.04
C ASP A 51 -8.68 -10.99 7.72
N ALA A 52 -9.47 -11.99 8.15
CA ALA A 52 -10.91 -12.04 7.88
C ALA A 52 -11.70 -10.86 8.48
N ILE A 53 -11.15 -10.15 9.48
CA ILE A 53 -11.80 -8.98 10.10
C ILE A 53 -11.19 -7.65 9.63
N GLY A 54 -10.31 -7.69 8.62
CA GLY A 54 -9.79 -6.51 7.93
C GLY A 54 -8.58 -5.85 8.56
N ARG A 55 -7.83 -6.56 9.39
CA ARG A 55 -6.57 -6.07 9.94
C ARG A 55 -5.40 -6.59 9.13
N ILE A 56 -4.32 -5.82 9.02
CA ILE A 56 -3.10 -6.29 8.37
C ILE A 56 -2.44 -7.35 9.24
N ASP A 57 -2.19 -8.54 8.70
CA ASP A 57 -1.50 -9.65 9.36
C ASP A 57 -0.11 -9.93 8.78
N ASN A 58 0.14 -9.51 7.53
CA ASN A 58 1.44 -9.54 6.87
C ASN A 58 1.68 -8.24 6.10
N HIS A 59 2.90 -7.74 6.19
CA HIS A 59 3.39 -6.60 5.43
C HIS A 59 4.78 -6.88 4.88
N SER A 60 4.96 -6.76 3.56
CA SER A 60 6.27 -6.88 2.91
C SER A 60 6.68 -5.56 2.29
N SER A 61 7.95 -5.20 2.41
CA SER A 61 8.57 -4.04 1.78
C SER A 61 10.07 -4.29 1.52
N ASP A 62 10.79 -3.24 1.10
CA ASP A 62 12.26 -3.26 0.99
C ASP A 62 12.97 -3.56 2.32
N LEU A 63 12.28 -3.39 3.45
CA LEU A 63 12.83 -3.72 4.78
C LEU A 63 12.66 -5.21 5.11
N GLY A 64 12.00 -5.99 4.25
CA GLY A 64 11.67 -7.40 4.44
C GLY A 64 10.18 -7.63 4.69
N ALA A 65 9.85 -8.87 5.09
CA ALA A 65 8.50 -9.30 5.41
C ALA A 65 8.28 -9.37 6.93
N PHE A 66 7.17 -8.80 7.39
CA PHE A 66 6.82 -8.68 8.80
C PHE A 66 5.42 -9.21 9.05
N GLN A 67 5.29 -10.08 10.04
CA GLN A 67 3.99 -10.42 10.59
C GLN A 67 3.58 -9.35 11.61
N LEU A 68 2.43 -8.72 11.36
CA LEU A 68 1.91 -7.66 12.23
C LEU A 68 0.88 -8.28 13.18
N SER A 69 1.28 -8.45 14.43
CA SER A 69 0.40 -8.94 15.49
C SER A 69 0.01 -7.78 16.40
N ILE A 70 -1.27 -7.43 16.43
CA ILE A 70 -1.80 -6.53 17.46
C ILE A 70 -1.73 -7.28 18.79
N TRP A 71 -1.01 -6.70 19.76
CA TRP A 71 -0.78 -7.26 21.09
C TRP A 71 -2.08 -7.84 21.67
N GLY A 72 -2.10 -9.17 21.79
CA GLY A 72 -3.24 -9.95 22.27
C GLY A 72 -3.31 -11.39 21.77
N ARG A 73 -2.63 -11.75 20.66
CA ARG A 73 -2.51 -13.15 20.21
C ARG A 73 -1.10 -13.50 19.74
N HIS A 74 -0.17 -13.46 20.68
CA HIS A 74 0.91 -14.45 20.74
C HIS A 74 0.73 -15.16 22.08
N SER A 75 -0.18 -16.12 22.11
CA SER A 75 -0.13 -17.18 23.11
C SER A 75 0.71 -18.29 22.51
N SER A 76 1.99 -18.30 22.88
CA SER A 76 2.85 -19.47 23.15
C SER A 76 4.33 -19.06 23.08
#